data_AF-A0A2L2Z9F8-F1
#
_entry.id   AF-A0A2L2Z9F8-F1
#
_cell.length_a   1.000
_cell.length_b   1.000
_cell.length_c   1.000
_cell.angle_alpha   90.00
_cell.angle_beta   90.00
_cell.angle_gamma   90.00
#
_symmetry.space_group_name_H-M   'P 1'
#
loop_
_entity.id
_entity.type
_entity.pdbx_description
1 polymer ?
#
loop_
_entity_poly.entity_id
_entity_poly.type
_entity_poly.pdbx_seq_one_letter_code
_entity_poly.pdbx_strand_id
1 'polypeptide(L)' 'KKIFRILLIENPDVVNKVIVVPGDIQESILGMCDEVLINVIHEVTIIFHVAAGISFFKPLRFSVINNC' A
#
# COMPACT_ATOMS: atom_id res chain seq x y z
N LYS A 1 -1.50 -23.50 -2.22
CA LYS A 1 -0.08 -23.20 -2.57
C LYS A 1 0.53 -22.35 -1.45
N LYS A 2 1.69 -22.71 -0.89
CA LYS A 2 2.42 -21.83 0.06
C LYS A 2 3.50 -21.06 -0.73
N ILE A 3 3.11 -19.95 -1.36
CA ILE A 3 3.96 -19.16 -2.28
C ILE A 3 5.28 -18.73 -1.63
N PHE A 4 5.27 -18.44 -0.32
CA PHE A 4 6.45 -17.97 0.42
C PHE A 4 7.13 -19.04 1.29
N ARG A 5 6.89 -20.34 1.05
CA ARG A 5 7.35 -21.40 1.96
C ARG A 5 8.88 -21.40 2.15
N ILE A 6 9.65 -21.32 1.08
CA ILE A 6 11.12 -21.37 1.14
C ILE A 6 11.64 -20.15 1.90
N LEU A 7 11.15 -18.95 1.53
CA LEU A 7 11.50 -17.70 2.18
C LEU A 7 11.27 -17.72 3.70
N LEU A 8 10.13 -18.24 4.14
CA LEU A 8 9.79 -18.32 5.57
C LEU A 8 10.60 -19.38 6.33
N ILE A 9 11.13 -20.41 5.65
CA ILE A 9 12.02 -21.40 6.25
C ILE A 9 13.42 -20.82 6.40
N GLU A 10 13.93 -20.16 5.36
CA GLU A 10 15.29 -19.61 5.34
C GLU A 10 15.41 -18.32 6.17
N ASN A 11 14.34 -17.53 6.24
CA ASN A 11 14.30 -16.29 7.00
C ASN A 11 12.91 -16.06 7.61
N PRO A 12 12.62 -16.68 8.77
CA PRO A 12 11.33 -16.53 9.44
C PRO A 12 10.97 -15.07 9.78
N ASP A 13 11.96 -14.25 10.10
CA ASP A 13 11.79 -12.87 10.56
C ASP A 13 11.57 -11.87 9.41
N VAL A 14 11.63 -12.31 8.15
CA VAL A 14 11.41 -11.45 6.98
C VAL A 14 10.07 -10.71 7.03
N VAL A 15 9.07 -11.29 7.68
CA VAL A 15 7.73 -10.70 7.84
C VAL A 15 7.76 -9.44 8.71
N ASN A 16 8.73 -9.33 9.62
CA ASN A 16 8.88 -8.16 10.50
C ASN A 16 9.35 -6.91 9.74
N LYS A 17 9.81 -7.07 8.48
CA LYS A 17 10.17 -5.94 7.62
C LYS A 17 8.97 -5.23 7.01
N VAL A 18 7.76 -5.79 7.16
CA VAL A 18 6.55 -5.28 6.54
C VAL A 18 5.59 -4.86 7.64
N ILE A 19 5.22 -3.58 7.65
CA ILE A 19 4.18 -3.04 8.51
C ILE A 19 2.96 -2.80 7.64
N VAL A 20 1.84 -3.44 7.99
CA VAL A 20 0.59 -3.27 7.25
C VAL A 20 -0.10 -2.00 7.76
N VAL A 21 -0.39 -1.10 6.83
CA VAL A 21 -1.20 0.09 7.10
C VAL A 21 -2.57 -0.11 6.44
N PRO A 22 -3.65 -0.22 7.21
CA PRO A 22 -4.99 -0.22 6.65
C PRO A 22 -5.32 1.17 6.08
N GLY A 23 -5.94 1.22 4.90
CA GLY A 23 -6.31 2.48 4.25
C GLY A 23 -6.96 2.28 2.87
N ASP A 24 -7.51 3.36 2.34
CA ASP A 24 -8.02 3.48 0.96
C ASP A 24 -7.47 4.77 0.35
N ILE A 25 -6.86 4.66 -0.83
CA ILE A 25 -6.27 5.81 -1.53
C ILE A 25 -7.31 6.87 -1.92
N GLN A 26 -8.59 6.51 -1.98
CA GLN A 26 -9.69 7.43 -2.30
C GLN A 26 -10.18 8.22 -1.08
N GLU A 27 -9.76 7.85 0.13
CA GLU A 27 -10.16 8.54 1.37
C GLU A 27 -9.18 9.66 1.73
N SER A 28 -9.67 10.65 2.49
CA SER A 28 -8.82 11.70 3.05
C SER A 28 -7.70 11.08 3.90
N ILE A 29 -6.48 11.57 3.72
CA ILE A 29 -5.30 11.05 4.43
C ILE A 29 -5.14 9.52 4.21
N LEU A 30 -5.55 9.03 3.04
CA LEU A 30 -5.48 7.62 2.65
C LEU A 30 -6.23 6.67 3.61
N GLY A 31 -7.20 7.18 4.37
CA GLY A 31 -7.95 6.42 5.37
C GLY A 31 -7.14 6.02 6.63
N MET A 32 -5.97 6.64 6.82
CA MET A 32 -5.11 6.37 7.99
C MET A 32 -5.63 7.04 9.26
N CYS A 33 -5.39 6.41 10.41
CA CYS A 33 -5.53 7.09 11.70
C CYS A 33 -4.31 7.97 12.00
N ASP A 34 -4.47 8.91 12.93
CA ASP A 34 -3.44 9.91 13.25
C ASP A 34 -2.10 9.31 13.70
N GLU A 35 -2.13 8.23 14.49
CA GLU A 35 -0.91 7.57 14.97
C GLU A 35 -0.08 7.00 13.82
N VAL A 36 -0.74 6.29 12.88
CA VAL A 36 -0.08 5.70 11.72
C VAL A 36 0.40 6.79 10.77
N LEU A 37 -0.41 7.83 10.57
CA LEU A 37 -0.04 8.98 9.75
C LEU A 37 1.25 9.64 10.26
N ILE A 38 1.35 9.88 11.57
CA ILE A 38 2.54 10.46 12.18
C ILE A 38 3.77 9.60 11.89
N ASN A 39 3.69 8.29 12.09
CA ASN A 39 4.80 7.39 11.81
C ASN A 39 5.20 7.41 10.33
N VAL A 40 4.24 7.41 9.41
CA VAL A 40 4.50 7.49 7.97
C VAL A 40 5.21 8.79 7.62
N ILE A 41 4.76 9.93 8.15
CA ILE A 41 5.37 11.24 7.87
C ILE A 41 6.83 11.32 8.33
N HIS A 42 7.15 10.73 9.48
CA HIS A 42 8.49 10.85 10.07
C HIS A 42 9.48 9.79 9.55
N GLU A 43 9.01 8.57 9.28
CA GLU A 43 9.89 7.43 9.00
C GLU A 43 10.02 7.10 7.51
N VAL A 44 9.02 7.46 6.68
CA VAL A 44 9.05 7.13 5.24
C VAL A 44 9.94 8.11 4.49
N THR A 45 10.94 7.56 3.79
CA THR A 45 11.87 8.33 2.95
C THR A 45 11.63 8.17 1.46
N ILE A 46 10.92 7.12 1.06
CA ILE A 46 10.64 6.78 -0.35
C ILE A 46 9.19 6.29 -0.47
N ILE A 47 8.46 6.83 -1.44
CA ILE A 47 7.08 6.44 -1.75
C ILE A 47 7.05 5.74 -3.10
N PHE A 48 6.50 4.52 -3.12
CA PHE A 48 6.18 3.78 -4.35
C PHE A 48 4.68 3.87 -4.62
N HIS A 49 4.26 4.79 -5.49
CA HIS A 49 2.85 4.92 -5.90
C HIS A 49 2.51 3.94 -7.03
N VAL A 50 2.11 2.72 -6.67
CA VAL A 50 1.85 1.62 -7.64
C VAL A 50 0.38 1.19 -7.64
N ALA A 51 -0.39 1.52 -6.59
CA ALA A 51 -1.79 1.16 -6.50
C ALA A 51 -2.62 1.97 -7.52
N ALA A 52 -3.43 1.28 -8.33
CA ALA A 52 -4.31 1.89 -9.31
C ALA A 52 -5.50 0.97 -9.65
N GLY A 53 -6.67 1.56 -9.85
CA GLY A 53 -7.83 0.89 -10.46
C GLY A 53 -7.67 0.85 -11.98
N ILE A 54 -7.47 -0.34 -12.54
CA ILE A 54 -7.37 -0.52 -14.00
C ILE A 54 -8.71 -1.02 -14.54
N SER A 55 -9.35 -0.21 -15.39
CA SER A 55 -10.56 -0.60 -16.09
C SER A 55 -10.55 -0.09 -17.53
N PHE A 56 -10.77 -1.00 -18.48
CA PHE A 56 -10.89 -0.67 -19.90
C PHE A 56 -12.29 -0.18 -20.30
N PHE A 57 -13.26 -0.28 -19.39
CA PHE A 57 -14.63 0.14 -19.62
C PHE A 57 -14.93 1.54 -19.09
N LYS A 58 -14.12 2.04 -18.15
CA LYS A 58 -14.30 3.38 -17.57
C LYS A 58 -13.64 4.43 -18.47
N PRO A 59 -14.23 5.64 -18.59
CA PRO A 59 -13.60 6.74 -19.31
C PRO A 59 -12.23 7.09 -18.71
N LEU A 60 -11.28 7.56 -19.52
CA LEU A 60 -9.94 7.94 -19.06
C LEU A 60 -9.99 8.93 -17.88
N ARG A 61 -10.91 9.90 -17.92
CA ARG A 61 -11.10 10.88 -16.84
C ARG A 61 -11.38 10.23 -15.49
N PHE A 62 -12.10 9.10 -15.47
CA PHE A 62 -12.34 8.35 -14.24
C PHE A 62 -11.01 7.83 -13.67
N SER A 63 -10.18 7.18 -14.49
CA SER A 63 -8.90 6.64 -14.04
C SER A 63 -7.93 7.72 -13.59
N VAL A 64 -7.90 8.88 -14.26
CA VAL A 64 -7.07 10.02 -13.86
C VAL A 64 -7.49 10.60 -12.49
N ILE A 65 -8.78 10.58 -12.16
CA ILE A 65 -9.25 11.12 -10.88
C ILE A 65 -9.05 10.12 -9.73
N ASN A 66 -9.19 8.82 -9.98
CA ASN A 66 -9.24 7.81 -8.91
C ASN A 66 -7.90 7.07 -8.68
N ASN A 67 -6.93 7.20 -9.58
CA ASN A 67 -5.61 6.54 -9.45
C ASN A 67 -4.47 7.53 -9.13
N CYS A 68 -4.78 8.83 -9.05
CA CYS A 68 -3.81 9.88 -8.77
C CYS A 68 -3.91 10.33 -7.32
#